data_AF-A0A4Z0NG67-F1
#
_entry.id   AF-A0A4Z0NG67-F1
#
_cell.length_a   1.000
_cell.length_b   1.000
_cell.length_c   1.000
_cell.angle_alpha   90.00
_cell.angle_beta   90.00
_cell.angle_gamma   90.00
#
_symmetry.space_group_name_H-M   'P 1'
#
loop_
_entity.id
_entity.type
_entity.pdbx_description
1 polymer ?
#
loop_
_entity_poly.entity_id
_entity_poly.type
_entity_poly.pdbx_seq_one_letter_code
_entity_poly.pdbx_strand_id
1 'polypeptide(L)'
;TLLDANQRAAHSEFYTLGGLAITPDNTIMALAEDYLSRRQYGLRFRNLESGNWYPELLDNVAPEFVWANDSLTLYYVRKHKKTLLPYQVWRHTIGTPSSQDEL
;
A
#
# COMPACT_ATOMS: atom_id res chain seq x y z
N THR A 1 -12.03 8.09 12.84
CA THR A 1 -11.51 6.72 12.59
C THR A 1 -10.64 6.75 11.36
N LEU A 2 -9.43 6.18 11.41
CA LEU A 2 -8.48 6.20 10.29
C LEU A 2 -8.91 5.29 9.13
N LEU A 3 -9.38 4.09 9.45
CA LEU A 3 -9.88 3.10 8.51
C LEU A 3 -11.00 2.29 9.16
N ASP A 4 -12.10 2.06 8.44
CA ASP A 4 -13.12 1.10 8.81
C ASP A 4 -12.93 -0.18 7.98
N ALA A 5 -12.30 -1.20 8.59
CA ALA A 5 -12.04 -2.47 7.92
C ALA A 5 -13.33 -3.23 7.53
N ASN A 6 -14.43 -3.05 8.26
CA ASN A 6 -15.71 -3.68 7.90
C ASN A 6 -16.25 -3.05 6.62
N GLN A 7 -16.17 -1.73 6.51
CA GLN A 7 -16.57 -1.03 5.29
C GLN A 7 -15.69 -1.43 4.09
N ARG A 8 -14.38 -1.61 4.29
CA ARG A 8 -13.46 -2.12 3.25
C ARG A 8 -13.82 -3.54 2.82
N ALA A 9 -14.18 -4.41 3.76
CA ALA A 9 -14.50 -5.81 3.52
C ALA A 9 -15.92 -6.07 3.00
N ALA A 10 -16.82 -5.08 3.02
CA ALA A 10 -18.27 -5.25 2.84
C ALA A 10 -18.69 -5.99 1.55
N HIS A 11 -17.85 -5.96 0.51
CA HIS A 11 -18.11 -6.58 -0.79
C HIS A 11 -17.08 -7.66 -1.14
N SER A 12 -16.47 -8.30 -0.14
CA SER A 12 -15.42 -9.30 -0.36
C SER A 12 -15.60 -10.48 0.59
N GLU A 13 -15.44 -11.70 0.05
CA GLU A 13 -15.50 -12.93 0.84
C GLU A 13 -14.31 -13.08 1.79
N PHE A 14 -13.20 -12.40 1.49
CA PHE A 14 -12.02 -12.32 2.30
C PHE A 14 -11.47 -10.90 2.32
N TYR A 15 -10.97 -10.48 3.47
CA TYR A 15 -10.23 -9.23 3.63
C TYR A 15 -9.22 -9.39 4.75
N THR A 16 -7.99 -8.97 4.50
CA THR A 16 -6.99 -8.78 5.54
C THR A 16 -6.23 -7.48 5.30
N LEU A 17 -6.01 -6.75 6.38
CA LEU A 17 -5.10 -5.62 6.43
C LEU A 17 -3.72 -6.13 6.86
N GLY A 18 -2.78 -6.18 5.92
CA GLY A 18 -1.42 -6.68 6.17
C GLY A 18 -0.48 -5.66 6.78
N GLY A 19 -0.73 -4.37 6.52
CA GLY A 19 0.12 -3.28 7.02
C GLY A 19 -0.59 -1.93 6.94
N LEU A 20 -0.27 -1.05 7.87
CA LEU A 20 -0.75 0.33 7.94
C LEU A 20 0.38 1.19 8.50
N ALA A 21 0.74 2.25 7.79
CA ALA A 21 1.65 3.27 8.32
C ALA A 21 1.26 4.65 7.81
N ILE A 22 1.56 5.66 8.61
CA ILE A 22 1.27 7.06 8.33
C ILE A 22 2.60 7.81 8.15
N THR A 23 2.62 8.80 7.27
CA THR A 23 3.78 9.66 7.06
C THR A 23 4.17 10.45 8.32
N PRO A 24 5.43 10.86 8.47
CA PRO A 24 5.88 11.64 9.63
C PRO A 24 5.09 12.93 9.90
N ASP A 25 4.62 13.59 8.85
CA ASP A 25 3.79 14.79 8.93
C ASP A 25 2.30 14.51 9.23
N ASN A 26 1.90 13.24 9.36
CA ASN A 26 0.53 12.77 9.58
C ASN A 26 -0.48 13.09 8.48
N THR A 27 -0.03 13.36 7.24
CA THR A 27 -0.93 13.75 6.15
C THR A 27 -1.38 12.59 5.27
N ILE A 28 -0.60 11.52 5.15
CA ILE A 28 -0.88 10.39 4.25
C ILE A 28 -0.80 9.07 4.99
N MET A 29 -1.79 8.20 4.76
CA MET A 29 -1.83 6.83 5.24
C MET A 29 -1.64 5.86 4.08
N ALA A 30 -0.71 4.91 4.23
CA ALA A 30 -0.57 3.74 3.36
C ALA A 30 -1.17 2.50 4.01
N LEU A 31 -1.79 1.64 3.19
CA LEU A 31 -2.39 0.37 3.59
C LEU A 31 -1.95 -0.74 2.64
N ALA A 32 -1.52 -1.88 3.18
CA ALA A 32 -1.39 -3.12 2.43
C ALA A 32 -2.63 -3.98 2.66
N GLU A 33 -3.41 -4.24 1.62
CA GLU A 33 -4.66 -5.01 1.72
C GLU A 33 -4.65 -6.22 0.79
N ASP A 34 -5.12 -7.36 1.28
CA ASP A 34 -5.33 -8.57 0.49
C ASP A 34 -6.80 -9.00 0.59
N TYR A 35 -7.44 -9.10 -0.57
CA TYR A 35 -8.85 -9.46 -0.75
C TYR A 35 -9.02 -10.90 -1.29
N LEU A 36 -7.92 -11.61 -1.55
CA LEU A 36 -7.89 -12.90 -2.23
C LEU A 36 -7.29 -14.03 -1.38
N SER A 37 -6.78 -13.73 -0.18
CA SER A 37 -6.10 -14.69 0.70
C SER A 37 -4.86 -15.33 0.05
N ARG A 38 -4.17 -14.57 -0.81
CA ARG A 38 -2.98 -15.03 -1.55
C ARG A 38 -1.68 -14.46 -1.00
N ARG A 39 -1.75 -13.64 0.05
CA ARG A 39 -0.61 -12.84 0.54
C ARG A 39 0.00 -11.99 -0.57
N GLN A 40 -0.82 -11.60 -1.55
CA GLN A 40 -0.49 -10.69 -2.63
C GLN A 40 -1.25 -9.40 -2.33
N TYR A 41 -0.54 -8.45 -1.75
CA TYR A 41 -1.17 -7.24 -1.27
C TYR A 41 -1.24 -6.19 -2.38
N GLY A 42 -2.23 -5.31 -2.27
CA GLY A 42 -2.26 -4.02 -2.94
C GLY A 42 -1.96 -2.92 -1.95
N LEU A 43 -0.95 -2.09 -2.22
CA LEU A 43 -0.69 -0.87 -1.46
C LEU A 43 -1.57 0.26 -2.00
N ARG A 44 -2.34 0.89 -1.11
CA ARG A 44 -3.19 2.04 -1.40
C ARG A 44 -2.89 3.18 -0.44
N PHE A 45 -3.09 4.40 -0.91
CA PHE A 45 -2.77 5.60 -0.15
C PHE A 45 -4.02 6.47 0.03
N ARG A 46 -4.13 7.09 1.20
CA ARG A 46 -5.21 8.00 1.54
C ARG A 46 -4.65 9.27 2.16
N ASN A 47 -5.04 10.41 1.63
CA ASN A 47 -4.78 11.70 2.26
C ASN A 47 -5.74 11.83 3.47
N LEU A 48 -5.19 12.05 4.65
CA LEU A 48 -5.95 12.07 5.91
C LEU A 48 -6.66 13.41 6.15
N GLU A 49 -6.20 14.50 5.53
CA GLU A 49 -6.83 15.82 5.66
C GLU A 49 -8.10 15.92 4.82
N SER A 50 -8.01 15.56 3.53
CA SER A 50 -9.14 15.57 2.59
C SER A 50 -10.00 14.32 2.67
N GLY A 51 -9.45 13.22 3.19
CA GLY A 51 -10.10 11.91 3.21
C GLY A 51 -10.09 11.20 1.85
N ASN A 52 -9.50 11.80 0.81
CA ASN A 52 -9.44 11.25 -0.55
C ASN A 52 -8.39 10.15 -0.68
N TRP A 53 -8.67 9.21 -1.57
CA TRP A 53 -7.71 8.18 -1.96
C TRP A 53 -6.90 8.62 -3.16
N TYR A 54 -5.63 8.27 -3.16
CA TYR A 54 -4.78 8.42 -4.33
C TYR A 54 -5.15 7.37 -5.39
N PRO A 55 -5.04 7.69 -6.69
CA PRO A 55 -5.47 6.81 -7.77
C PRO A 55 -4.55 5.60 -7.98
N GLU A 56 -3.28 5.70 -7.59
CA GLU A 56 -2.31 4.63 -7.75
C GLU A 56 -2.54 3.44 -6.81
N LEU A 57 -2.19 2.26 -7.32
CA LEU A 57 -2.20 0.98 -6.61
C LEU A 57 -0.89 0.27 -6.92
N LEU A 58 -0.13 -0.09 -5.88
CA LEU A 58 1.05 -0.94 -6.05
C LEU A 58 0.62 -2.39 -5.82
N ASP A 59 0.55 -3.17 -6.89
CA ASP A 59 0.00 -4.53 -6.86
C ASP A 59 1.09 -5.60 -6.70
N ASN A 60 0.66 -6.79 -6.25
CA ASN A 60 1.53 -7.96 -6.10
C ASN A 60 2.79 -7.64 -5.25
N VAL A 61 2.56 -6.98 -4.12
CA VAL A 61 3.58 -6.61 -3.15
C VAL A 61 3.48 -7.48 -1.89
N ALA A 62 4.56 -7.48 -1.11
CA ALA A 62 4.54 -7.97 0.26
C ALA A 62 3.86 -6.92 1.17
N PRO A 63 3.34 -7.29 2.36
CA PRO A 63 2.67 -6.34 3.24
C PRO A 63 3.62 -5.34 3.90
N GLU A 64 4.93 -5.58 3.87
CA GLU A 64 5.94 -4.72 4.47
C GLU A 64 6.26 -3.51 3.58
N PHE A 65 6.23 -2.32 4.18
CA PHE A 65 6.63 -1.06 3.58
C PHE A 65 7.07 -0.07 4.65
N VAL A 66 7.83 0.95 4.26
CA VAL A 66 8.28 2.02 5.14
C VAL A 66 8.23 3.37 4.43
N TRP A 67 7.84 4.40 5.17
CA TRP A 67 7.93 5.79 4.70
C TRP A 67 9.35 6.32 4.84
N ALA A 68 9.79 7.10 3.87
CA ALA A 68 10.95 7.98 4.05
C ALA A 68 10.56 9.19 4.91
N ASN A 69 11.58 9.94 5.36
CA ASN A 69 11.39 11.09 6.24
C ASN A 69 10.86 12.35 5.52
N ASP A 70 10.71 12.31 4.20
CA ASP A 70 10.18 13.42 3.38
C ASP A 70 8.64 13.45 3.31
N SER A 71 7.96 12.48 3.94
CA SER A 71 6.50 12.30 3.91
C SER A 71 5.91 12.11 2.50
N LEU A 72 6.72 11.78 1.50
CA LEU A 72 6.29 11.63 0.12
C LEU A 72 6.79 10.32 -0.53
N THR A 73 7.91 9.79 -0.04
CA THR A 73 8.53 8.60 -0.60
C THR A 73 8.20 7.36 0.25
N LEU A 74 7.81 6.27 -0.41
CA LEU A 74 7.54 4.98 0.21
C LEU A 74 8.45 3.90 -0.39
N TYR A 75 9.08 3.11 0.47
CA TYR A 75 9.79 1.90 0.08
C TYR A 75 8.93 0.67 0.34
N TYR A 76 8.85 -0.23 -0.63
CA TYR A 76 8.02 -1.43 -0.57
C TYR A 76 8.69 -2.63 -1.25
N VAL A 77 8.21 -3.84 -0.98
CA VAL A 77 8.80 -5.06 -1.54
C VAL A 77 7.90 -5.69 -2.60
N ARG A 78 8.38 -5.80 -3.84
CA ARG A 78 7.70 -6.53 -4.93
C ARG A 78 7.89 -8.03 -4.79
N LYS A 79 6.85 -8.78 -5.17
CA LYS A 79 6.87 -10.24 -5.24
C LYS A 79 7.08 -10.71 -6.67
N HIS A 80 7.84 -11.79 -6.83
CA HIS A 80 8.06 -12.38 -8.14
C HIS A 80 6.76 -13.03 -8.65
N LYS A 81 6.35 -12.72 -9.90
CA LYS A 81 5.01 -13.08 -10.43
C LYS A 81 4.68 -14.57 -10.42
N LYS A 82 5.68 -15.46 -10.50
CA LYS A 82 5.49 -16.92 -10.53
C LYS A 82 5.62 -17.57 -9.15
N THR A 83 6.74 -17.36 -8.48
CA THR A 83 7.08 -17.99 -7.19
C THR A 83 6.40 -17.31 -6.00
N LEU A 84 5.92 -16.08 -6.17
CA LEU A 84 5.37 -15.23 -5.10
C LEU A 84 6.35 -14.99 -3.95
N LEU A 85 7.65 -15.11 -4.20
CA LEU A 85 8.66 -14.74 -3.22
C LEU A 85 8.95 -13.22 -3.30
N PRO A 86 9.04 -12.52 -2.16
CA PRO A 86 9.57 -11.16 -2.12
C PRO A 86 11.01 -11.14 -2.64
N TYR A 87 11.37 -10.20 -3.53
CA TYR A 87 12.69 -10.23 -4.18
C TYR A 87 13.30 -8.87 -4.54
N GLN A 88 12.53 -7.78 -4.52
CA GLN A 88 13.04 -6.44 -4.84
C GLN A 88 12.40 -5.40 -3.94
N VAL A 89 13.23 -4.52 -3.36
CA VAL A 89 12.76 -3.27 -2.76
C VAL A 89 12.62 -2.25 -3.87
N TRP A 90 11.53 -1.49 -3.89
CA TRP A 90 11.26 -0.44 -4.85
C TRP A 90 10.92 0.85 -4.10
N ARG A 91 11.21 1.99 -4.74
CA ARG A 91 10.88 3.33 -4.28
C ARG A 91 9.71 3.88 -5.08
N HIS A 92 8.67 4.30 -4.37
CA HIS A 92 7.48 4.95 -4.92
C HIS A 92 7.37 6.39 -4.42
N THR A 93 6.93 7.29 -5.29
CA THR A 93 6.63 8.69 -4.94
C THR A 93 5.12 8.88 -5.00
N ILE A 94 4.50 9.34 -3.92
CA ILE A 94 3.04 9.49 -3.85
C ILE A 94 2.53 10.47 -4.91
N GLY A 95 1.41 10.10 -5.55
CA GLY A 95 0.79 10.86 -6.64
C GLY A 95 1.39 10.60 -8.02
N THR A 96 2.37 9.70 -8.16
CA THR A 96 2.89 9.25 -9.45
C THR A 96 2.37 7.85 -9.81
N PRO A 97 2.34 7.47 -11.09
CA PRO A 97 2.03 6.10 -11.46
C PRO A 97 3.18 5.16 -11.11
N SER A 98 2.88 3.92 -10.71
CA SER A 98 3.85 2.89 -10.32
C SER A 98 4.85 2.47 -11.40
N SER A 99 4.62 2.89 -12.65
CA SER A 99 5.56 2.73 -13.75
C SER A 99 6.78 3.66 -13.66
N GLN A 100 6.70 4.71 -12.83
CA GLN A 100 7.82 5.63 -12.55
C GLN A 100 8.63 5.21 -11.31
N ASP A 101 8.24 4.12 -10.64
CA ASP A 101 8.96 3.63 -9.48
C ASP A 101 10.38 3.18 -9.86
N GLU A 102 11.30 3.34 -8.92
CA GLU A 102 12.71 2.99 -9.09
C GLU A 102 13.08 1.78 -8.23
N LEU A 103 14.03 0.97 -8.73
CA LEU A 103 14.61 -0.16 -8.02
C LEU A 103 15.70 0.30 -7.03
#